data_AF-A0A2W5SQK5-F1
#
_entry.id   AF-A0A2W5SQK5-F1
#
_cell.length_a   1.000
_cell.length_b   1.000
_cell.length_c   1.000
_cell.angle_alpha   90.00
_cell.angle_beta   90.00
_cell.angle_gamma   90.00
#
_symmetry.space_group_name_H-M   'P 1'
#
loop_
_entity.id
_entity.type
_entity.pdbx_description
1 polymer ?
#
loop_
_entity_poly.entity_id
_entity_poly.type
_entity_poly.pdbx_seq_one_letter_code
_entity_poly.pdbx_strand_id
1 'polypeptide(L)'
;MANIALCTHDKTHATFTNTKSMLESFGHIVSGYGGGEMFASQLANFDIILCTRMSVGSADINAVAGAVDLGTPVICGSIYNATENTSTTAVVSVAVGIANSQETKGSSILGFYPKKMHPVFSENMIGLDALCPTFTSASYYSSIRLSELAPGGNVIGNYENTSNSDAVIAIYNKGAIVLNSKTLGADVIFCGFLYGLATYSQAGAGLINSLIENSISKRFIRGNVRDSANLPISRKLVAINKSDLSLAGSTFSDPSTGEFEIKVGNDAVYTVICYDDDGGTKNALVKDRVISVEE
;
A
#
# COMPACT_ATOMS: atom_id res chain seq x y z
N MET A 1 -11.98 -11.92 6.51
CA MET A 1 -12.93 -11.69 5.40
C MET A 1 -13.10 -10.19 5.23
N ALA A 2 -13.08 -9.68 4.00
CA ALA A 2 -13.20 -8.25 3.68
C ALA A 2 -14.25 -8.03 2.58
N ASN A 3 -14.94 -6.90 2.62
CA ASN A 3 -15.83 -6.41 1.57
C ASN A 3 -15.02 -5.50 0.62
N ILE A 4 -14.78 -5.97 -0.60
CA ILE A 4 -13.86 -5.37 -1.56
C ILE A 4 -14.62 -4.77 -2.74
N ALA A 5 -14.32 -3.51 -3.07
CA ALA A 5 -14.67 -2.92 -4.37
C ALA A 5 -13.56 -3.25 -5.38
N LEU A 6 -13.86 -4.09 -6.36
CA LEU A 6 -12.98 -4.35 -7.48
C LEU A 6 -13.32 -3.41 -8.63
N CYS A 7 -12.50 -2.39 -8.82
CA CYS A 7 -12.70 -1.34 -9.81
C CYS A 7 -11.85 -1.59 -11.04
N THR A 8 -12.47 -1.47 -12.22
CA THR A 8 -11.82 -1.67 -13.50
C THR A 8 -12.48 -0.81 -14.58
N HIS A 9 -11.81 -0.57 -15.70
CA HIS A 9 -12.45 0.04 -16.86
C HIS A 9 -13.50 -0.89 -17.49
N ASP A 10 -13.23 -2.19 -17.53
CA ASP A 10 -14.06 -3.19 -18.20
C ASP A 10 -14.13 -4.48 -17.39
N LYS A 11 -15.34 -4.78 -16.88
CA LYS A 11 -15.66 -5.92 -16.02
C LYS A 11 -15.61 -7.27 -16.75
N THR A 12 -15.53 -7.28 -18.08
CA THR A 12 -15.46 -8.51 -18.88
C THR A 12 -14.01 -8.96 -19.14
N HIS A 13 -13.04 -8.11 -18.84
CA HIS A 13 -11.64 -8.38 -19.10
C HIS A 13 -11.06 -9.46 -18.18
N ALA A 14 -10.14 -10.27 -18.73
CA ALA A 14 -9.51 -11.40 -18.03
C ALA A 14 -8.89 -11.00 -16.68
N THR A 15 -8.22 -9.84 -16.61
CA THR A 15 -7.67 -9.32 -15.35
C THR A 15 -8.75 -9.18 -14.27
N PHE A 16 -9.91 -8.61 -14.61
CA PHE A 16 -10.99 -8.42 -13.65
C PHE A 16 -11.53 -9.77 -13.19
N THR A 17 -11.82 -10.69 -14.12
CA THR A 17 -12.38 -12.01 -13.79
C THR A 17 -11.41 -12.84 -12.95
N ASN A 18 -10.11 -12.80 -13.28
CA ASN A 18 -9.06 -13.54 -12.56
C ASN A 18 -8.84 -12.97 -11.16
N THR A 19 -8.74 -11.64 -11.01
CA THR A 19 -8.60 -11.00 -9.70
C THR A 19 -9.83 -11.22 -8.85
N LYS A 20 -11.05 -11.10 -9.41
CA LYS A 20 -12.29 -11.37 -8.68
C LYS A 20 -12.31 -12.80 -8.14
N SER A 21 -12.10 -13.79 -9.01
CA SER A 21 -12.14 -15.21 -8.62
C SER A 21 -11.08 -15.54 -7.58
N MET A 22 -9.88 -14.98 -7.71
CA MET A 22 -8.79 -15.12 -6.74
C MET A 22 -9.19 -14.58 -5.36
N LEU A 23 -9.75 -13.37 -5.28
CA LEU A 23 -10.16 -12.77 -4.01
C LEU A 23 -11.34 -13.52 -3.37
N GLU A 24 -12.31 -13.95 -4.18
CA GLU A 24 -13.43 -14.77 -3.71
C GLU A 24 -12.94 -16.13 -3.17
N SER A 25 -11.87 -16.70 -3.75
CA SER A 25 -11.25 -17.95 -3.26
C SER A 25 -10.60 -17.82 -1.87
N PHE A 26 -10.19 -16.61 -1.47
CA PHE A 26 -9.75 -16.30 -0.11
C PHE A 26 -10.92 -16.00 0.85
N GLY A 27 -12.16 -16.09 0.35
CA GLY A 27 -13.38 -15.87 1.14
C GLY A 27 -13.76 -14.40 1.30
N HIS A 28 -13.24 -13.49 0.47
CA HIS A 28 -13.70 -12.10 0.45
C HIS A 28 -15.03 -11.94 -0.28
N ILE A 29 -15.77 -10.87 0.04
CA ILE A 29 -16.95 -10.44 -0.71
C ILE A 29 -16.49 -9.42 -1.74
N VAL A 30 -16.70 -9.67 -3.04
CA VAL A 30 -16.14 -8.83 -4.10
C VAL A 30 -17.22 -8.23 -5.00
N SER A 31 -17.40 -6.92 -4.91
CA SER A 31 -18.32 -6.15 -5.76
C SER A 31 -17.58 -5.48 -6.91
N GLY A 32 -18.09 -5.64 -8.14
CA GLY A 32 -17.43 -5.16 -9.36
C GLY A 32 -17.93 -3.80 -9.83
N TYR A 33 -17.00 -2.88 -10.12
CA TYR A 33 -17.29 -1.53 -10.63
C TYR A 33 -16.52 -1.23 -11.91
N GLY A 34 -17.15 -0.56 -12.87
CA GLY A 34 -16.51 -0.13 -14.11
C GLY A 34 -17.42 0.62 -15.07
N GLY A 35 -16.83 1.32 -16.04
CA GLY A 35 -17.57 1.95 -17.14
C GLY A 35 -18.37 3.20 -16.76
N GLY A 36 -17.86 4.06 -15.87
CA GLY A 36 -18.54 5.29 -15.45
C GLY A 36 -19.54 5.12 -14.30
N GLU A 37 -19.60 3.94 -13.67
CA GLU A 37 -20.51 3.61 -12.56
C GLU A 37 -19.93 3.91 -11.16
N MET A 38 -18.88 4.72 -11.05
CA MET A 38 -18.14 4.91 -9.80
C MET A 38 -18.40 6.27 -9.14
N PHE A 39 -18.74 6.23 -7.85
CA PHE A 39 -18.85 7.43 -7.00
C PHE A 39 -18.03 7.25 -5.73
N ALA A 40 -17.30 8.29 -5.33
CA ALA A 40 -16.46 8.26 -4.14
C ALA A 40 -17.22 7.84 -2.87
N SER A 41 -18.42 8.39 -2.65
CA SER A 41 -19.28 8.06 -1.51
C SER A 41 -19.77 6.62 -1.50
N GLN A 42 -19.92 6.00 -2.66
CA GLN A 42 -20.30 4.60 -2.77
C GLN A 42 -19.10 3.70 -2.44
N LEU A 43 -17.95 3.99 -3.05
CA LEU A 43 -16.71 3.25 -2.82
C LEU A 43 -16.24 3.37 -1.36
N ALA A 44 -16.60 4.45 -0.67
CA ALA A 44 -16.26 4.68 0.73
C ALA A 44 -16.87 3.66 1.72
N ASN A 45 -17.87 2.88 1.30
CA ASN A 45 -18.53 1.89 2.16
C ASN A 45 -17.84 0.50 2.15
N PHE A 46 -16.77 0.35 1.38
CA PHE A 46 -16.00 -0.89 1.31
C PHE A 46 -14.82 -0.85 2.27
N ASP A 47 -14.35 -2.03 2.68
CA ASP A 47 -13.16 -2.14 3.54
C ASP A 47 -11.90 -1.73 2.78
N ILE A 48 -11.87 -2.00 1.47
CA ILE A 48 -10.75 -1.66 0.58
C ILE A 48 -11.20 -1.62 -0.88
N ILE A 49 -10.51 -0.81 -1.69
CA ILE A 49 -10.66 -0.73 -3.13
C ILE A 49 -9.46 -1.40 -3.81
N LEU A 50 -9.70 -2.28 -4.78
CA LEU A 50 -8.67 -2.85 -5.65
C LEU A 50 -8.89 -2.37 -7.09
N CYS A 51 -7.87 -1.74 -7.68
CA CYS A 51 -7.94 -1.17 -9.03
C CYS A 51 -7.07 -1.95 -10.03
N THR A 52 -7.71 -2.71 -10.92
CA THR A 52 -7.01 -3.63 -11.85
C THR A 52 -6.75 -3.08 -13.24
N ARG A 53 -7.51 -2.09 -13.72
CA ARG A 53 -7.33 -1.33 -14.99
C ARG A 53 -8.11 -0.04 -14.89
N MET A 54 -7.53 1.11 -15.22
CA MET A 54 -8.27 2.38 -15.24
C MET A 54 -7.93 3.19 -16.48
N SER A 55 -8.97 3.75 -17.11
CA SER A 55 -8.83 4.61 -18.29
C SER A 55 -8.26 5.97 -17.92
N VAL A 56 -7.20 6.36 -18.64
CA VAL A 56 -6.56 7.68 -18.56
C VAL A 56 -7.61 8.78 -18.68
N GLY A 57 -7.67 9.66 -17.67
CA GLY A 57 -8.55 10.84 -17.67
C GLY A 57 -10.04 10.54 -17.42
N SER A 58 -10.39 9.34 -16.97
CA SER A 58 -11.78 8.99 -16.66
C SER A 58 -12.26 9.53 -15.31
N ALA A 59 -13.57 9.81 -15.20
CA ALA A 59 -14.22 10.16 -13.93
C ALA A 59 -14.06 9.07 -12.85
N ASP A 60 -13.89 7.81 -13.28
CA ASP A 60 -13.66 6.65 -12.40
C ASP A 60 -12.39 6.82 -11.54
N ILE A 61 -11.31 7.39 -12.11
CA ILE A 61 -10.07 7.66 -11.34
C ILE A 61 -10.35 8.65 -10.21
N ASN A 62 -11.12 9.71 -10.48
CA ASN A 62 -11.46 10.72 -9.49
C ASN A 62 -12.38 10.15 -8.39
N ALA A 63 -13.27 9.22 -8.74
CA ALA A 63 -14.10 8.53 -7.75
C ALA A 63 -13.24 7.70 -6.77
N VAL A 64 -12.25 6.96 -7.27
CA VAL A 64 -11.32 6.21 -6.42
C VAL A 64 -10.46 7.14 -5.55
N ALA A 65 -9.89 8.20 -6.14
CA ALA A 65 -9.10 9.17 -5.38
C ALA A 65 -9.94 9.87 -4.30
N GLY A 66 -11.19 10.22 -4.60
CA GLY A 66 -12.12 10.77 -3.61
C GLY A 66 -12.47 9.79 -2.50
N ALA A 67 -12.55 8.48 -2.77
CA ALA A 67 -12.77 7.48 -1.72
C ALA A 67 -11.56 7.34 -0.78
N VAL A 68 -10.34 7.50 -1.29
CA VAL A 68 -9.13 7.59 -0.44
C VAL A 68 -9.19 8.79 0.49
N ASP A 69 -9.68 9.93 -0.01
CA ASP A 69 -9.87 11.13 0.81
C ASP A 69 -10.92 10.95 1.91
N LEU A 70 -11.92 10.09 1.65
CA LEU A 70 -12.93 9.69 2.62
C LEU A 70 -12.46 8.59 3.59
N GLY A 71 -11.24 8.09 3.44
CA GLY A 71 -10.64 7.15 4.40
C GLY A 71 -10.65 5.69 3.97
N THR A 72 -11.02 5.37 2.72
CA THR A 72 -11.00 3.99 2.22
C THR A 72 -9.65 3.64 1.61
N PRO A 73 -8.97 2.59 2.12
CA PRO A 73 -7.70 2.14 1.56
C PRO A 73 -7.83 1.69 0.10
N VAL A 74 -6.75 1.83 -0.67
CA VAL A 74 -6.70 1.38 -2.06
C VAL A 74 -5.42 0.62 -2.38
N ILE A 75 -5.55 -0.48 -3.14
CA ILE A 75 -4.44 -1.11 -3.85
C ILE A 75 -4.63 -0.82 -5.34
N CYS A 76 -3.65 -0.17 -5.94
CA CYS A 76 -3.68 0.26 -7.34
C CYS A 76 -2.37 -0.09 -8.03
N GLY A 77 -2.39 -0.30 -9.34
CA GLY A 77 -1.11 -0.47 -10.05
C GLY A 77 -1.23 -0.65 -11.54
N SER A 78 -2.33 -0.19 -12.12
CA SER A 78 -2.74 -0.63 -13.44
C SER A 78 -3.06 0.52 -14.38
N ILE A 79 -2.60 0.39 -15.62
CA ILE A 79 -2.82 1.35 -16.71
C ILE A 79 -3.71 0.70 -17.76
N TYR A 80 -4.73 1.41 -18.24
CA TYR A 80 -5.50 0.99 -19.41
C TYR A 80 -4.77 1.33 -20.71
N ASN A 81 -4.71 0.37 -21.65
CA ASN A 81 -4.27 0.54 -23.04
C ASN A 81 -2.90 1.19 -23.27
N ALA A 82 -2.01 1.18 -22.28
CA ALA A 82 -0.63 1.56 -22.53
C ALA A 82 0.07 0.45 -23.33
N THR A 83 0.71 0.83 -24.43
CA THR A 83 1.71 0.02 -25.10
C THR A 83 2.86 -0.30 -24.15
N GLU A 84 3.57 -1.41 -24.41
CA GLU A 84 4.74 -1.77 -23.60
C GLU A 84 5.74 -0.62 -23.52
N ASN A 85 6.34 -0.44 -22.35
CA ASN A 85 7.34 0.58 -22.06
C ASN A 85 6.85 2.02 -22.27
N THR A 86 5.55 2.26 -22.02
CA THR A 86 4.95 3.59 -22.09
C THR A 86 4.69 4.16 -20.69
N SER A 87 5.10 5.40 -20.46
CA SER A 87 4.79 6.18 -19.26
C SER A 87 3.43 6.86 -19.38
N THR A 88 2.65 6.89 -18.30
CA THR A 88 1.37 7.60 -18.22
C THR A 88 1.25 8.40 -16.92
N THR A 89 0.51 9.50 -16.99
CA THR A 89 0.26 10.42 -15.87
C THR A 89 -1.18 10.38 -15.35
N ALA A 90 -2.06 9.59 -15.96
CA ALA A 90 -3.47 9.55 -15.58
C ALA A 90 -3.88 8.16 -15.08
N VAL A 91 -3.40 7.82 -13.88
CA VAL A 91 -3.74 6.59 -13.14
C VAL A 91 -3.99 6.90 -11.67
N VAL A 92 -4.57 5.94 -10.93
CA VAL A 92 -4.92 6.12 -9.51
C VAL A 92 -3.71 6.55 -8.67
N SER A 93 -2.53 5.94 -8.86
CA SER A 93 -1.30 6.30 -8.14
C SER A 93 -0.89 7.77 -8.34
N VAL A 94 -1.10 8.31 -9.55
CA VAL A 94 -0.86 9.73 -9.84
C VAL A 94 -1.97 10.62 -9.30
N ALA A 95 -3.23 10.20 -9.43
CA ALA A 95 -4.38 10.98 -8.96
C ALA A 95 -4.42 11.13 -7.44
N VAL A 96 -3.99 10.12 -6.68
CA VAL A 96 -3.82 10.22 -5.22
C VAL A 96 -2.52 10.91 -4.83
N GLY A 97 -1.62 11.15 -5.78
CA GLY A 97 -0.39 11.93 -5.60
C GLY A 97 0.83 11.15 -5.15
N ILE A 98 0.77 9.80 -5.07
CA ILE A 98 1.93 8.98 -4.65
C ILE A 98 2.99 8.85 -5.75
N ALA A 99 2.68 9.25 -6.99
CA ALA A 99 3.61 9.26 -8.10
C ALA A 99 3.34 10.41 -9.09
N ASN A 100 4.36 10.85 -9.80
CA ASN A 100 4.22 11.78 -10.95
C ASN A 100 3.80 11.04 -12.23
N SER A 101 4.33 9.84 -12.41
CA SER A 101 4.05 8.99 -13.57
C SER A 101 4.19 7.51 -13.21
N GLN A 102 3.58 6.65 -14.03
CA GLN A 102 3.69 5.19 -13.94
C GLN A 102 4.06 4.64 -15.32
N GLU A 103 4.91 3.62 -15.37
CA GLU A 103 5.30 2.94 -16.59
C GLU A 103 4.60 1.59 -16.71
N THR A 104 4.13 1.24 -17.90
CA THR A 104 3.79 -0.16 -18.21
C THR A 104 5.05 -0.88 -18.65
N LYS A 105 5.39 -1.99 -18.00
CA LYS A 105 6.49 -2.87 -18.39
C LYS A 105 5.92 -4.09 -19.14
N GLY A 106 6.71 -4.61 -20.09
CA GLY A 106 6.25 -5.57 -21.11
C GLY A 106 5.63 -6.86 -20.60
N SER A 107 5.06 -7.64 -21.52
CA SER A 107 4.31 -8.88 -21.27
C SER A 107 5.16 -10.09 -20.86
N SER A 108 6.48 -9.96 -20.78
CA SER A 108 7.42 -11.05 -20.51
C SER A 108 7.73 -11.28 -19.01
N ILE A 109 7.06 -10.58 -18.11
CA ILE A 109 7.44 -10.51 -16.70
C ILE A 109 6.75 -11.61 -15.88
N LEU A 110 7.53 -12.33 -15.08
CA LEU A 110 7.07 -13.46 -14.25
C LEU A 110 6.90 -13.09 -12.76
N GLY A 111 7.62 -12.08 -12.29
CA GLY A 111 7.77 -11.78 -10.88
C GLY A 111 8.37 -10.41 -10.60
N PHE A 112 8.52 -10.11 -9.32
CA PHE A 112 9.27 -8.96 -8.81
C PHE A 112 10.31 -9.42 -7.79
N TYR A 113 11.21 -8.53 -7.39
CA TYR A 113 12.25 -8.84 -6.41
C TYR A 113 11.93 -8.12 -5.08
N PRO A 114 11.73 -8.85 -3.96
CA PRO A 114 11.58 -8.24 -2.63
C PRO A 114 12.82 -7.44 -2.26
N LYS A 115 12.63 -6.20 -1.80
CA LYS A 115 13.72 -5.27 -1.48
C LYS A 115 14.14 -5.33 0.00
N LYS A 116 13.20 -5.65 0.88
CA LYS A 116 13.44 -5.75 2.32
C LYS A 116 12.40 -6.64 2.97
N MET A 117 12.76 -7.25 4.09
CA MET A 117 11.82 -8.04 4.88
C MET A 117 10.70 -7.09 5.32
N HIS A 118 9.47 -7.47 4.98
CA HIS A 118 8.27 -6.71 5.30
C HIS A 118 7.21 -7.69 5.79
N PRO A 119 6.38 -7.34 6.79
CA PRO A 119 5.37 -8.25 7.33
C PRO A 119 4.36 -8.80 6.30
N VAL A 120 4.23 -8.16 5.13
CA VAL A 120 3.37 -8.64 4.03
C VAL A 120 3.98 -9.79 3.24
N PHE A 121 5.29 -9.98 3.32
CA PHE A 121 5.95 -11.19 2.85
C PHE A 121 5.83 -12.21 3.99
N SER A 122 4.68 -12.89 4.05
CA SER A 122 4.46 -13.98 5.02
C SER A 122 5.60 -15.02 4.95
N GLU A 123 5.73 -15.88 5.96
CA GLU A 123 6.81 -16.89 6.08
C GLU A 123 6.99 -17.79 4.84
N ASN A 124 6.02 -17.82 3.92
CA ASN A 124 6.04 -18.61 2.68
C ASN A 124 6.49 -17.84 1.44
N MET A 125 6.79 -16.54 1.55
CA MET A 125 7.12 -15.67 0.42
C MET A 125 8.61 -15.32 0.45
N ILE A 126 9.41 -16.30 0.00
CA ILE A 126 10.76 -16.22 -0.60
C ILE A 126 11.72 -15.15 -0.01
N GLY A 127 12.93 -15.59 0.33
CA GLY A 127 13.99 -14.72 0.86
C GLY A 127 14.32 -13.49 -0.01
N LEU A 128 14.96 -12.51 0.61
CA LEU A 128 15.43 -11.29 -0.07
C LEU A 128 16.25 -11.61 -1.33
N ASP A 129 16.11 -10.76 -2.34
CA ASP A 129 16.82 -10.83 -3.62
C ASP A 129 16.47 -12.04 -4.52
N ALA A 130 15.52 -12.88 -4.11
CA ALA A 130 14.99 -13.95 -4.95
C ALA A 130 13.69 -13.51 -5.65
N LEU A 131 13.51 -13.95 -6.90
CA LEU A 131 12.34 -13.63 -7.71
C LEU A 131 11.07 -14.18 -7.03
N CYS A 132 10.14 -13.30 -6.70
CA CYS A 132 8.81 -13.67 -6.25
C CYS A 132 7.87 -13.79 -7.47
N PRO A 133 7.45 -15.01 -7.86
CA PRO A 133 6.59 -15.17 -9.02
C PRO A 133 5.18 -14.65 -8.70
N THR A 134 4.61 -13.79 -9.54
CA THR A 134 3.24 -13.28 -9.31
C THR A 134 2.18 -13.96 -10.16
N PHE A 135 2.57 -14.45 -11.34
CA PHE A 135 1.68 -15.08 -12.31
C PHE A 135 2.20 -16.47 -12.67
N THR A 136 1.31 -17.32 -13.16
CA THR A 136 1.66 -18.67 -13.64
C THR A 136 2.40 -18.65 -14.98
N SER A 137 2.34 -17.54 -15.70
CA SER A 137 3.05 -17.29 -16.95
C SER A 137 3.35 -15.81 -17.10
N ALA A 138 4.21 -15.48 -18.06
CA ALA A 138 4.58 -14.11 -18.36
C ALA A 138 3.34 -13.21 -18.60
N SER A 139 3.36 -12.02 -18.03
CA SER A 139 2.24 -11.07 -18.10
C SER A 139 2.72 -9.62 -17.95
N TYR A 140 1.82 -8.67 -18.18
CA TYR A 140 2.06 -7.25 -17.98
C TYR A 140 2.25 -6.88 -16.51
N TYR A 141 3.05 -5.85 -16.30
CA TYR A 141 3.25 -5.18 -15.03
C TYR A 141 3.21 -3.68 -15.25
N SER A 142 3.01 -2.95 -14.17
CA SER A 142 3.44 -1.57 -14.09
C SER A 142 4.56 -1.40 -13.08
N SER A 143 5.34 -0.34 -13.25
CA SER A 143 6.28 0.12 -12.24
C SER A 143 6.24 1.64 -12.12
N ILE A 144 6.81 2.16 -11.05
CA ILE A 144 7.04 3.58 -10.87
C ILE A 144 8.53 3.76 -10.61
N ARG A 145 9.18 4.66 -11.35
CA ARG A 145 10.57 5.01 -11.07
C ARG A 145 10.67 5.60 -9.66
N LEU A 146 11.69 5.26 -8.89
CA LEU A 146 11.85 5.80 -7.54
C LEU A 146 11.96 7.34 -7.52
N SER A 147 12.47 7.95 -8.59
CA SER A 147 12.51 9.40 -8.76
C SER A 147 11.13 10.05 -8.95
N GLU A 148 10.14 9.25 -9.33
CA GLU A 148 8.76 9.70 -9.59
C GLU A 148 7.85 9.46 -8.39
N LEU A 149 8.29 8.70 -7.38
CA LEU A 149 7.52 8.42 -6.17
C LEU A 149 7.52 9.60 -5.20
N ALA A 150 6.38 9.80 -4.54
CA ALA A 150 6.27 10.71 -3.42
C ALA A 150 7.20 10.29 -2.27
N PRO A 151 7.75 11.25 -1.50
CA PRO A 151 8.46 10.92 -0.26
C PRO A 151 7.51 10.22 0.74
N GLY A 152 8.07 9.43 1.65
CA GLY A 152 7.29 8.73 2.69
C GLY A 152 6.72 7.37 2.29
N GLY A 153 6.90 6.96 1.03
CA GLY A 153 6.54 5.61 0.56
C GLY A 153 7.50 4.54 1.07
N ASN A 154 6.94 3.43 1.53
CA ASN A 154 7.67 2.24 1.89
C ASN A 154 7.77 1.30 0.67
N VAL A 155 8.87 1.41 -0.10
CA VAL A 155 9.13 0.50 -1.23
C VAL A 155 9.59 -0.85 -0.72
N ILE A 156 8.84 -1.90 -1.06
CA ILE A 156 9.08 -3.27 -0.59
C ILE A 156 9.35 -4.26 -1.72
N GLY A 157 9.06 -3.91 -2.97
CA GLY A 157 9.35 -4.75 -4.13
C GLY A 157 9.81 -3.93 -5.34
N ASN A 158 10.84 -4.42 -6.02
CA ASN A 158 11.43 -3.80 -7.21
C ASN A 158 11.15 -4.62 -8.47
N TYR A 159 11.25 -3.97 -9.61
CA TYR A 159 11.15 -4.62 -10.91
C TYR A 159 12.36 -5.51 -11.22
N GLU A 160 13.57 -5.04 -10.89
CA GLU A 160 14.82 -5.76 -11.13
C GLU A 160 15.54 -6.04 -9.81
N ASN A 161 16.33 -7.13 -9.79
CA ASN A 161 17.09 -7.55 -8.61
C ASN A 161 18.16 -6.53 -8.22
N THR A 162 18.97 -6.13 -9.20
CA THR A 162 20.15 -5.28 -8.98
C THR A 162 19.89 -3.79 -9.24
N SER A 163 18.87 -3.46 -10.03
CA SER A 163 18.48 -2.07 -10.28
C SER A 163 17.39 -1.63 -9.31
N ASN A 164 17.74 -0.71 -8.42
CA ASN A 164 16.81 -0.05 -7.51
C ASN A 164 16.09 1.13 -8.19
N SER A 165 15.91 1.14 -9.52
CA SER A 165 15.31 2.28 -10.22
C SER A 165 13.79 2.27 -10.20
N ASP A 166 13.16 1.10 -10.13
CA ASP A 166 11.73 0.92 -10.37
C ASP A 166 11.07 0.14 -9.23
N ALA A 167 10.09 0.77 -8.56
CA ALA A 167 9.22 0.11 -7.59
C ALA A 167 8.10 -0.64 -8.32
N VAL A 168 7.84 -1.88 -7.89
CA VAL A 168 6.64 -2.67 -8.25
C VAL A 168 5.64 -2.66 -7.09
N ILE A 169 6.13 -2.57 -5.84
CA ILE A 169 5.28 -2.45 -4.66
C ILE A 169 5.78 -1.33 -3.77
N ALA A 170 4.91 -0.36 -3.50
CA ALA A 170 5.16 0.72 -2.56
C ALA A 170 3.93 0.94 -1.68
N ILE A 171 4.13 1.04 -0.36
CA ILE A 171 3.06 1.24 0.62
C ILE A 171 3.16 2.65 1.18
N TYR A 172 2.08 3.41 1.09
CA TYR A 172 1.91 4.71 1.73
C TYR A 172 0.81 4.57 2.78
N ASN A 173 1.14 4.85 4.04
CA ASN A 173 0.15 4.79 5.10
C ASN A 173 -0.68 6.08 5.11
N LYS A 174 -1.90 5.98 5.65
CA LYS A 174 -2.72 7.12 6.05
C LYS A 174 -1.88 8.15 6.79
N GLY A 175 -2.07 9.43 6.48
CA GLY A 175 -1.27 10.51 7.06
C GLY A 175 0.03 10.83 6.32
N ALA A 176 0.48 10.00 5.37
CA ALA A 176 1.66 10.32 4.56
C ALA A 176 1.42 11.58 3.72
N ILE A 177 2.44 12.43 3.64
CA ILE A 177 2.44 13.64 2.81
C ILE A 177 2.97 13.27 1.43
N VAL A 178 2.16 13.48 0.40
CA VAL A 178 2.49 13.09 -0.99
C VAL A 178 2.93 14.29 -1.85
N LEU A 179 3.21 14.09 -3.15
CA LEU A 179 3.88 15.08 -4.03
C LEU A 179 3.23 16.48 -4.05
N ASN A 180 1.92 16.57 -3.81
CA ASN A 180 1.18 17.83 -3.78
C ASN A 180 1.02 18.43 -2.37
N SER A 181 1.87 18.04 -1.41
CA SER A 181 1.73 18.37 0.02
C SER A 181 0.38 17.95 0.63
N LYS A 182 -0.33 17.06 -0.05
CA LYS A 182 -1.60 16.49 0.41
C LYS A 182 -1.30 15.38 1.40
N THR A 183 -2.07 15.33 2.49
CA THR A 183 -2.07 14.22 3.43
C THR A 183 -3.05 13.15 2.96
N LEU A 184 -2.61 11.88 2.89
CA LEU A 184 -3.48 10.77 2.51
C LEU A 184 -4.55 10.50 3.58
N GLY A 185 -5.82 10.40 3.17
CA GLY A 185 -6.93 10.04 4.05
C GLY A 185 -6.95 8.56 4.45
N ALA A 186 -6.29 7.70 3.68
CA ALA A 186 -6.23 6.25 3.86
C ALA A 186 -4.88 5.67 3.39
N ASP A 187 -4.66 4.37 3.64
CA ASP A 187 -3.51 3.66 3.08
C ASP A 187 -3.65 3.54 1.55
N VAL A 188 -2.56 3.81 0.84
CA VAL A 188 -2.46 3.64 -0.61
C VAL A 188 -1.30 2.71 -0.91
N ILE A 189 -1.59 1.60 -1.57
CA ILE A 189 -0.59 0.63 -2.00
C ILE A 189 -0.50 0.68 -3.52
N PHE A 190 0.69 0.98 -4.03
CA PHE A 190 1.03 0.67 -5.41
C PHE A 190 1.41 -0.81 -5.51
N CYS A 191 0.82 -1.55 -6.44
CA CYS A 191 1.04 -2.97 -6.70
C CYS A 191 0.97 -3.23 -8.21
N GLY A 192 2.12 -3.18 -8.87
CA GLY A 192 2.26 -3.15 -10.33
C GLY A 192 1.71 -4.35 -11.10
N PHE A 193 1.57 -5.51 -10.46
CA PHE A 193 1.04 -6.73 -11.07
C PHE A 193 -0.47 -6.92 -10.84
N LEU A 194 -1.20 -5.86 -10.47
CA LEU A 194 -2.67 -5.88 -10.51
C LEU A 194 -3.24 -5.87 -11.94
N TYR A 195 -2.42 -5.55 -12.95
CA TYR A 195 -2.78 -5.65 -14.37
C TYR A 195 -2.07 -6.82 -15.03
N GLY A 196 -2.67 -8.02 -14.97
CA GLY A 196 -2.18 -9.19 -15.69
C GLY A 196 -3.24 -9.91 -16.50
N LEU A 197 -2.83 -10.53 -17.61
CA LEU A 197 -3.68 -11.41 -18.41
C LEU A 197 -3.60 -12.86 -17.93
N ALA A 198 -2.50 -13.24 -17.30
CA ALA A 198 -2.30 -14.55 -16.72
C ALA A 198 -2.99 -14.70 -15.35
N THR A 199 -3.19 -15.94 -14.93
CA THR A 199 -3.65 -16.28 -13.57
C THR A 199 -2.54 -16.00 -12.56
N TYR A 200 -2.91 -15.56 -11.36
CA TYR A 200 -1.96 -15.38 -10.26
C TYR A 200 -1.33 -16.73 -9.86
N SER A 201 -0.03 -16.71 -9.56
CA SER A 201 0.62 -17.79 -8.83
C SER A 201 0.11 -17.80 -7.38
N GLN A 202 0.39 -18.88 -6.63
CA GLN A 202 0.06 -18.93 -5.19
C GLN A 202 0.75 -17.80 -4.41
N ALA A 203 2.01 -17.48 -4.74
CA ALA A 203 2.75 -16.41 -4.12
C ALA A 203 2.18 -15.02 -4.48
N GLY A 204 1.83 -14.77 -5.75
CA GLY A 204 1.20 -13.52 -6.16
C GLY A 204 -0.17 -13.31 -5.51
N ALA A 205 -0.99 -14.35 -5.49
CA ALA A 205 -2.32 -14.34 -4.88
C ALA A 205 -2.24 -14.10 -3.35
N GLY A 206 -1.39 -14.85 -2.66
CA GLY A 206 -1.20 -14.69 -1.21
C GLY A 206 -0.61 -13.33 -0.83
N LEU A 207 0.19 -12.71 -1.71
CA LEU A 207 0.75 -11.39 -1.47
C LEU A 207 -0.33 -10.31 -1.56
N ILE A 208 -1.20 -10.38 -2.57
CA ILE A 208 -2.35 -9.47 -2.67
C ILE A 208 -3.24 -9.62 -1.43
N ASN A 209 -3.52 -10.85 -0.99
CA ASN A 209 -4.26 -11.08 0.26
C ASN A 209 -3.56 -10.46 1.47
N SER A 210 -2.24 -10.63 1.60
CA SER A 210 -1.46 -10.06 2.71
C SER A 210 -1.43 -8.52 2.67
N LEU A 211 -1.42 -7.92 1.47
CA LEU A 211 -1.54 -6.47 1.30
C LEU A 211 -2.94 -5.97 1.72
N ILE A 212 -3.99 -6.70 1.37
CA ILE A 212 -5.37 -6.42 1.81
C ILE A 212 -5.44 -6.46 3.34
N GLU A 213 -5.00 -7.55 3.94
CA GLU A 213 -5.01 -7.74 5.41
C GLU A 213 -4.23 -6.63 6.11
N ASN A 214 -3.07 -6.25 5.58
CA ASN A 214 -2.30 -5.13 6.10
C ASN A 214 -3.07 -3.80 6.00
N SER A 215 -3.76 -3.54 4.88
CA SER A 215 -4.56 -2.32 4.67
C SER A 215 -5.83 -2.24 5.50
N ILE A 216 -6.46 -3.36 5.84
CA ILE A 216 -7.70 -3.37 6.64
C ILE A 216 -7.46 -3.68 8.12
N SER A 217 -6.25 -4.13 8.50
CA SER A 217 -5.88 -4.40 9.88
C SER A 217 -6.19 -3.19 10.76
N LYS A 218 -6.99 -3.39 11.80
CA LYS A 218 -7.27 -2.37 12.82
C LYS A 218 -6.33 -2.49 14.02
N ARG A 219 -5.18 -3.16 13.83
CA ARG A 219 -4.20 -3.34 14.89
C ARG A 219 -3.29 -2.13 14.96
N PHE A 220 -3.30 -1.46 16.11
CA PHE A 220 -2.53 -0.26 16.33
C PHE A 220 -1.74 -0.34 17.63
N ILE A 221 -0.51 0.14 17.60
CA ILE A 221 0.23 0.53 18.79
C ILE A 221 -0.06 2.00 19.02
N ARG A 222 -0.60 2.32 20.20
CA ARG A 222 -0.99 3.69 20.58
C ARG A 222 -0.25 4.11 21.84
N GLY A 223 0.12 5.37 21.91
CA GLY A 223 0.74 5.93 23.10
C GLY A 223 0.84 7.44 23.01
N ASN A 224 1.64 8.03 23.89
CA ASN A 224 1.98 9.44 23.76
C ASN A 224 3.45 9.74 24.03
N VAL A 225 3.94 10.77 23.36
CA VAL A 225 5.28 11.33 23.51
C VAL A 225 5.14 12.69 24.18
N ARG A 226 5.87 12.85 25.29
CA ARG A 226 5.93 14.10 26.04
C ARG A 226 7.37 14.48 26.32
N ASP A 227 7.66 15.76 26.44
CA ASP A 227 8.96 16.23 26.89
C ASP A 227 9.14 16.05 28.40
N SER A 228 10.32 16.43 28.92
CA SER A 228 10.65 16.37 30.35
C SER A 228 9.75 17.25 31.23
N ALA A 229 9.08 18.26 30.66
CA ALA A 229 8.07 19.08 31.34
C ALA A 229 6.66 18.49 31.22
N ASN A 230 6.53 17.25 30.72
CA ASN A 230 5.28 16.55 30.47
C ASN A 230 4.37 17.27 29.45
N LEU A 231 4.93 18.12 28.58
CA LEU A 231 4.21 18.76 27.49
C LEU A 231 4.23 17.86 26.23
N PRO A 232 3.15 17.84 25.44
CA PRO A 232 3.12 17.22 24.11
C PRO A 232 4.31 17.64 23.24
N ILE A 233 4.88 16.68 22.51
CA ILE A 233 5.95 16.96 21.55
C ILE A 233 5.82 16.05 20.33
N SER A 234 6.05 16.63 19.15
CA SER A 234 6.08 15.86 17.90
C SER A 234 7.44 15.21 17.71
N ARG A 235 7.43 13.90 17.51
CA ARG A 235 8.62 13.07 17.26
C ARG A 235 8.28 11.99 16.26
N LYS A 236 9.28 11.57 15.49
CA LYS A 236 9.16 10.40 14.62
C LYS A 236 9.21 9.13 15.46
N LEU A 237 8.23 8.26 15.29
CA LEU A 237 8.20 6.94 15.91
C LEU A 237 8.25 5.85 14.85
N VAL A 238 8.90 4.75 15.19
CA VAL A 238 8.90 3.52 14.38
C VAL A 238 8.58 2.32 15.27
N ALA A 239 7.83 1.36 14.72
CA ALA A 239 7.61 0.06 15.35
C ALA A 239 8.47 -0.99 14.64
N ILE A 240 9.27 -1.73 15.40
CA ILE A 240 10.13 -2.81 14.91
C ILE A 240 9.59 -4.13 15.44
N ASN A 241 9.33 -5.10 14.57
CA ASN A 241 8.96 -6.45 14.99
C ASN A 241 10.15 -7.10 15.70
N LYS A 242 9.93 -7.61 16.91
CA LYS A 242 11.01 -8.16 17.74
C LYS A 242 11.55 -9.50 17.22
N SER A 243 10.76 -10.28 16.48
CA SER A 243 11.19 -11.60 16.01
C SER A 243 12.16 -11.52 14.84
N ASP A 244 11.90 -10.61 13.89
CA ASP A 244 12.62 -10.52 12.62
C ASP A 244 13.35 -9.18 12.43
N LEU A 245 13.22 -8.26 13.38
CA LEU A 245 13.80 -6.91 13.37
C LEU A 245 13.35 -6.06 12.18
N SER A 246 12.25 -6.43 11.52
CA SER A 246 11.70 -5.67 10.40
C SER A 246 10.93 -4.45 10.89
N LEU A 247 10.96 -3.39 10.08
CA LEU A 247 10.13 -2.20 10.29
C LEU A 247 8.67 -2.55 9.99
N ALA A 248 7.83 -2.46 11.02
CA ALA A 248 6.40 -2.72 10.92
C ALA A 248 5.60 -1.48 10.51
N GLY A 249 6.01 -0.30 10.98
CA GLY A 249 5.33 0.96 10.69
C GLY A 249 6.06 2.16 11.27
N SER A 250 5.65 3.36 10.84
CA SER A 250 6.19 4.61 11.36
C SER A 250 5.14 5.71 11.33
N THR A 251 5.22 6.63 12.28
CA THR A 251 4.32 7.79 12.39
C THR A 251 5.05 8.97 13.03
N PHE A 252 4.38 10.12 13.14
CA PHE A 252 4.78 11.20 14.03
C PHE A 252 3.74 11.36 15.14
N SER A 253 4.18 11.69 16.35
CA SER A 253 3.24 12.12 17.41
C SER A 253 2.67 13.51 17.11
N ASP A 254 1.42 13.72 17.51
CA ASP A 254 0.73 14.99 17.38
C ASP A 254 1.39 16.07 18.25
N PRO A 255 1.69 17.27 17.72
CA PRO A 255 2.36 18.32 18.48
C PRO A 255 1.51 18.93 19.61
N SER A 256 0.18 18.79 19.55
CA SER A 256 -0.76 19.39 20.50
C SER A 256 -1.24 18.43 21.59
N THR A 257 -1.34 17.12 21.30
CA THR A 257 -1.79 16.09 22.26
C THR A 257 -0.66 15.15 22.68
N GLY A 258 0.37 15.00 21.83
CA GLY A 258 1.48 14.08 22.00
C GLY A 258 1.11 12.65 21.59
N GLU A 259 -0.13 12.41 21.18
CA GLU A 259 -0.62 11.09 20.84
C GLU A 259 0.02 10.58 19.55
N PHE A 260 0.24 9.27 19.49
CA PHE A 260 0.65 8.61 18.26
C PHE A 260 -0.13 7.32 18.06
N GLU A 261 -0.23 6.92 16.80
CA GLU A 261 -0.82 5.65 16.38
C GLU A 261 0.07 5.04 15.28
N ILE A 262 0.59 3.84 15.52
CA ILE A 262 1.35 3.06 14.54
C ILE A 262 0.54 1.82 14.20
N LYS A 263 0.15 1.69 12.93
CA LYS A 263 -0.51 0.49 12.43
C LYS A 263 0.47 -0.68 12.36
N VAL A 264 0.02 -1.87 12.74
CA VAL A 264 0.79 -3.12 12.65
C VAL A 264 0.00 -4.23 11.95
N GLY A 265 0.73 -5.17 11.33
CA GLY A 265 0.13 -6.20 10.48
C GLY A 265 -0.44 -7.41 11.24
N ASN A 266 0.06 -7.68 12.45
CA ASN A 266 -0.25 -8.90 13.19
C ASN A 266 -0.09 -8.68 14.71
N ASP A 267 -0.35 -9.73 15.50
CA ASP A 267 -0.26 -9.72 16.97
C ASP A 267 1.16 -10.03 17.50
N ALA A 268 2.20 -9.82 16.69
CA ALA A 268 3.59 -9.99 17.13
C ALA A 268 3.96 -8.97 18.23
N VAL A 269 5.11 -9.23 18.87
CA VAL A 269 5.68 -8.30 19.84
C VAL A 269 6.51 -7.26 19.10
N TYR A 270 6.18 -5.99 19.30
CA TYR A 270 6.89 -4.87 18.68
C TYR A 270 7.67 -4.04 19.70
N THR A 271 8.76 -3.43 19.26
CA THR A 271 9.48 -2.38 19.99
C THR A 271 9.19 -1.04 19.32
N VAL A 272 8.67 -0.07 20.07
CA VAL A 272 8.51 1.31 19.57
C VAL A 272 9.78 2.11 19.88
N ILE A 273 10.37 2.70 18.84
CA ILE A 273 11.54 3.58 18.96
C ILE A 273 11.09 4.98 18.58
N CYS A 274 11.31 5.94 19.47
CA CYS A 274 11.12 7.36 19.22
C CYS A 274 12.47 7.97 18.85
N TYR A 275 12.57 8.58 17.67
CA TYR A 275 13.76 9.31 17.26
C TYR A 275 13.70 10.72 17.84
N ASP A 276 14.77 11.11 18.52
CA ASP A 276 14.99 12.48 18.98
C ASP A 276 15.93 13.19 18.01
N ASP A 277 15.35 13.86 17.02
CA ASP A 277 16.08 14.54 15.93
C ASP A 277 16.32 16.04 16.22
N ASP A 278 15.96 16.52 17.41
CA ASP A 278 16.12 17.93 17.82
C ASP A 278 17.49 18.27 18.42
N GLY A 279 18.46 17.36 18.30
CA GLY A 279 19.81 17.53 18.86
C GLY A 279 19.89 17.44 20.39
N GLY A 280 18.88 16.87 21.06
CA GLY A 280 18.85 16.69 22.51
C GLY A 280 18.40 17.93 23.27
N THR A 281 17.65 18.82 22.62
CA THR A 281 17.17 20.08 23.24
C THR A 281 16.01 19.78 24.20
N LYS A 282 15.23 18.72 23.92
CA LYS A 282 14.19 18.21 24.82
C LYS A 282 14.16 16.68 24.81
N ASN A 283 14.56 16.06 25.91
CA ASN A 283 14.41 14.61 26.08
C ASN A 283 12.95 14.19 25.89
N ALA A 284 12.70 13.28 24.95
CA ALA A 284 11.39 12.68 24.74
C ALA A 284 11.16 11.50 25.70
N LEU A 285 10.09 11.56 26.49
CA LEU A 285 9.56 10.45 27.27
C LEU A 285 8.42 9.80 26.48
N VAL A 286 8.65 8.58 26.01
CA VAL A 286 7.60 7.74 25.42
C VAL A 286 6.90 7.02 26.55
N LYS A 287 5.62 7.32 26.75
CA LYS A 287 4.75 6.54 27.64
C LYS A 287 3.97 5.57 26.76
N ASP A 288 4.46 4.35 26.69
CA ASP A 288 3.79 3.26 26.00
C ASP A 288 2.74 2.63 26.94
N ARG A 289 1.51 2.51 26.44
CA ARG A 289 0.55 1.54 26.97
C ARG A 289 0.44 0.46 25.90
N VAL A 290 1.03 -0.70 26.17
CA VAL A 290 0.71 -1.92 25.43
C VAL A 290 -0.73 -2.29 25.80
N ILE A 291 -1.69 -1.71 25.10
CA ILE A 291 -3.08 -2.17 25.13
C ILE A 291 -3.10 -3.39 24.23
N SER A 292 -3.43 -4.55 24.77
CA SER A 292 -3.74 -5.74 23.99
C SER A 292 -4.73 -5.35 22.89
N VAL A 293 -4.44 -5.76 21.66
CA VAL A 293 -5.27 -5.54 20.47
C VAL A 293 -6.74 -5.75 20.83
N GLU A 294 -7.53 -4.67 20.88
CA GLU A 294 -8.98 -4.78 21.00
C GLU A 294 -9.52 -5.26 19.65
N GLU A 295 -10.24 -6.38 19.67
CA GLU A 295 -10.97 -6.96 18.53
C GLU A 295 -12.03 -6.01 17.96
#